data_AF-A0A2V9ASA7-F1
#
_entry.id   AF-A0A2V9ASA7-F1
#
_cell.length_a   1.000
_cell.length_b   1.000
_cell.length_c   1.000
_cell.angle_alpha   90.00
_cell.angle_beta   90.00
_cell.angle_gamma   90.00
#
_symmetry.space_group_name_H-M   'P 1'
#
loop_
_entity.id
_entity.type
_entity.pdbx_description
1 polymer ?
#
loop_
_entity_poly.entity_id
_entity_poly.type
_entity_poly.pdbx_seq_one_letter_code
_entity_poly.pdbx_strand_id
1 'polypeptide(L)'
;MACLWAFGLHDIPLDFFDTVGHVMILRSINFALVLVFSCLAVFSQAVQNKSVWKSVEFAIVKFNDEAPKSWSMYHIEKKGLLLVRLWKRYLLVNVKDEQTYEIDPQTVKLAGENVEWALADKPSEPLETPDWKTRDVGPMEQVSFRLGKGGSILQLQIPLKMNGQPMY
;
A
#
# COMPACT_ATOMS: atom_id res chain seq x y z
N MET A 1 2.97 40.81 57.44
CA MET A 1 2.15 41.28 56.29
C MET A 1 1.33 40.08 55.84
N ALA A 2 0.15 39.76 56.37
CA ALA A 2 -1.07 40.56 56.64
C ALA A 2 -1.48 41.38 55.42
N CYS A 3 -2.71 41.34 54.90
CA CYS A 3 -3.94 40.59 55.19
C CYS A 3 -4.95 41.04 54.12
N LEU A 4 -5.84 40.12 53.70
CA LEU A 4 -7.29 40.29 53.47
C LEU A 4 -7.78 41.45 52.55
N TRP A 5 -8.87 41.36 51.78
CA TRP A 5 -10.23 40.87 52.07
C TRP A 5 -10.86 40.52 50.70
N ALA A 6 -11.50 39.37 50.44
CA ALA A 6 -12.67 38.75 51.05
C ALA A 6 -14.02 39.16 50.40
N PHE A 7 -14.94 38.20 50.49
CA PHE A 7 -16.39 38.23 50.31
C PHE A 7 -16.92 38.03 48.87
N GLY A 8 -17.94 37.19 48.62
CA GLY A 8 -18.94 36.65 49.57
C GLY A 8 -19.53 35.29 49.18
N LEU A 9 -19.73 34.50 50.23
CA LEU A 9 -20.64 33.36 50.39
C LEU A 9 -22.11 33.76 50.17
N HIS A 10 -22.95 32.76 49.87
CA HIS A 10 -24.22 32.39 50.54
C HIS A 10 -24.75 31.13 49.82
N ASP A 11 -24.57 29.91 50.36
CA ASP A 11 -25.44 29.23 51.33
C ASP A 11 -26.89 29.02 50.86
N ILE A 12 -27.28 27.80 50.45
CA ILE A 12 -28.54 27.11 50.84
C ILE A 12 -28.37 25.58 50.55
N PRO A 13 -29.13 24.64 51.17
CA PRO A 13 -28.58 23.59 52.01
C PRO A 13 -28.93 22.16 51.54
N LEU A 14 -28.31 21.18 52.22
CA LEU A 14 -28.76 19.80 52.30
C LEU A 14 -30.03 19.71 53.17
N ASP A 15 -30.74 18.58 53.06
CA ASP A 15 -31.85 18.11 53.90
C ASP A 15 -33.26 18.53 53.47
N PHE A 16 -33.98 17.64 52.77
CA PHE A 16 -35.33 17.30 53.22
C PHE A 16 -35.76 15.92 52.74
N PHE A 17 -36.01 15.08 53.72
CA PHE A 17 -36.46 13.69 53.67
C PHE A 17 -37.81 13.50 52.94
N ASP A 18 -37.98 12.27 52.45
CA ASP A 18 -39.20 11.44 52.38
C ASP A 18 -40.52 12.02 51.85
N THR A 19 -41.16 11.29 50.92
CA THR A 19 -42.34 10.46 51.22
C THR A 19 -42.91 9.84 49.94
N VAL A 20 -42.76 8.52 49.83
CA VAL A 20 -43.74 7.51 49.40
C VAL A 20 -44.91 7.97 48.51
N GLY A 21 -44.99 7.44 47.28
CA GLY A 21 -46.15 7.62 46.40
C GLY A 21 -46.22 6.61 45.26
N HIS A 22 -46.23 5.32 45.60
CA HIS A 22 -46.60 4.24 44.69
C HIS A 22 -48.06 4.45 44.22
N VAL A 23 -48.27 4.83 42.96
CA VAL A 23 -49.53 4.54 42.24
C VAL A 23 -49.18 4.02 40.86
N MET A 24 -49.48 2.74 40.68
CA MET A 24 -49.44 2.01 39.42
C MET A 24 -50.21 2.75 38.32
N ILE A 25 -49.57 2.99 37.16
CA ILE A 25 -50.26 2.92 35.87
C ILE A 25 -49.39 2.10 34.91
N LEU A 26 -49.66 0.80 34.95
CA LEU A 26 -49.38 -0.17 33.91
C LEU A 26 -50.17 0.21 32.64
N ARG A 27 -49.53 0.74 31.59
CA ARG A 27 -50.04 0.69 30.21
C ARG A 27 -48.91 0.66 29.16
N SER A 28 -48.78 -0.49 28.51
CA SER A 28 -48.36 -0.70 27.11
C SER A 28 -46.85 -0.48 26.80
N ILE A 29 -45.98 -1.50 26.74
CA ILE A 29 -45.82 -2.57 25.71
C ILE A 29 -45.61 -2.04 24.28
N ASN A 30 -44.35 -2.14 23.82
CA ASN A 30 -43.81 -2.31 22.46
C ASN A 30 -44.04 -1.24 21.37
N PHE A 31 -42.97 -0.50 21.08
CA PHE A 31 -42.49 -0.22 19.71
C PHE A 31 -40.95 -0.22 19.80
N ALA A 32 -40.30 -1.38 19.69
CA ALA A 32 -39.76 -1.89 18.44
C ALA A 32 -38.69 -0.97 17.82
N LEU A 33 -37.44 -1.43 17.99
CA LEU A 33 -36.45 -1.59 16.92
C LEU A 33 -35.82 -0.31 16.31
N VAL A 34 -34.51 -0.44 16.04
CA VAL A 34 -33.70 0.37 15.11
C VAL A 34 -33.03 1.62 15.70
N LEU A 35 -31.82 1.41 16.27
CA LEU A 35 -30.60 2.10 15.83
C LEU A 35 -29.37 1.44 16.47
N VAL A 36 -29.22 0.13 16.25
CA VAL A 36 -27.92 -0.54 16.33
C VAL A 36 -27.16 -0.17 15.05
N PHE A 37 -26.57 1.02 15.02
CA PHE A 37 -25.62 1.45 13.99
C PHE A 37 -24.20 1.35 14.54
N SER A 38 -23.89 0.23 15.18
CA SER A 38 -22.56 -0.07 15.69
C SER A 38 -21.72 -0.67 14.56
N CYS A 39 -21.08 0.24 13.83
CA CYS A 39 -19.80 0.06 13.13
C CYS A 39 -19.54 -1.37 12.62
N LEU A 40 -20.17 -1.75 11.51
CA LEU A 40 -19.61 -2.78 10.64
C LEU A 40 -18.33 -2.20 10.02
N ALA A 41 -17.22 -2.34 10.75
CA ALA A 41 -15.90 -2.32 10.13
C ALA A 41 -15.85 -3.54 9.21
N VAL A 42 -16.30 -3.36 7.97
CA VAL A 42 -16.04 -4.28 6.89
C VAL A 42 -14.53 -4.22 6.67
N PHE A 43 -13.79 -5.10 7.35
CA PHE A 43 -12.51 -5.54 6.84
C PHE A 43 -12.83 -6.26 5.53
N SER A 44 -12.81 -5.52 4.42
CA SER A 44 -12.62 -6.12 3.11
C SER A 44 -11.27 -6.81 3.17
N GLN A 45 -11.28 -8.09 3.52
CA GLN A 45 -10.22 -8.99 3.10
C GLN A 45 -10.33 -9.04 1.59
N ALA A 46 -9.70 -8.06 0.92
CA ALA A 46 -9.38 -8.16 -0.47
C ALA A 46 -8.71 -9.52 -0.60
N VAL A 47 -9.39 -10.47 -1.25
CA VAL A 47 -8.89 -11.81 -1.53
C VAL A 47 -7.48 -11.59 -2.06
N GLN A 48 -6.50 -11.94 -1.21
CA GLN A 48 -5.08 -11.79 -1.47
C GLN A 48 -4.73 -12.82 -2.55
N ASN A 49 -5.14 -12.53 -3.78
CA ASN A 49 -4.81 -13.33 -4.94
C ASN A 49 -3.30 -13.20 -5.13
N LYS A 50 -2.56 -14.15 -4.54
CA LYS A 50 -1.14 -14.34 -4.77
C LYS A 50 -0.95 -14.40 -6.27
N SER A 51 -0.33 -13.35 -6.81
CA SER A 51 -0.14 -13.22 -8.25
C SER A 51 1.12 -14.01 -8.59
N VAL A 52 1.01 -14.88 -9.60
CA VAL A 52 2.17 -15.62 -10.13
C VAL A 52 2.83 -14.74 -11.18
N TRP A 53 4.07 -14.35 -10.88
CA TRP A 53 4.96 -13.57 -11.73
C TRP A 53 5.82 -14.53 -12.56
N LYS A 54 5.75 -14.38 -13.87
CA LYS A 54 6.51 -15.20 -14.82
C LYS A 54 7.80 -14.52 -15.23
N SER A 55 8.87 -15.29 -15.41
CA SER A 55 10.17 -14.76 -15.85
C SER A 55 10.11 -14.22 -17.28
N VAL A 56 10.82 -13.12 -17.55
CA VAL A 56 11.00 -12.55 -18.89
C VAL A 56 12.37 -12.96 -19.41
N GLU A 57 12.42 -13.90 -20.37
CA GLU A 57 13.66 -14.53 -20.84
C GLU A 57 14.62 -13.58 -21.59
N PHE A 58 14.08 -12.64 -22.38
CA PHE A 58 14.87 -11.75 -23.25
C PHE A 58 14.96 -10.30 -22.74
N ALA A 59 14.69 -10.08 -21.45
CA ALA A 59 14.91 -8.77 -20.85
C ALA A 59 16.41 -8.47 -20.74
N ILE A 60 16.78 -7.20 -20.63
CA ILE A 60 18.14 -6.78 -20.26
C ILE A 60 18.03 -5.75 -19.16
N VAL A 61 18.83 -5.90 -18.11
CA VAL A 61 18.92 -4.93 -17.02
C VAL A 61 20.34 -4.38 -16.96
N LYS A 62 20.47 -3.07 -16.85
CA LYS A 62 21.73 -2.38 -16.59
C LYS A 62 21.57 -1.49 -15.36
N PHE A 63 22.56 -1.53 -14.48
CA PHE A 63 22.66 -0.71 -13.29
C PHE A 63 23.94 0.12 -13.40
N ASN A 64 23.81 1.45 -13.42
CA ASN A 64 24.91 2.38 -13.70
C ASN A 64 25.66 2.04 -14.99
N ASP A 65 24.92 1.78 -16.07
CA ASP A 65 25.41 1.38 -17.40
C ASP A 65 26.12 0.02 -17.46
N GLU A 66 26.25 -0.69 -16.34
CA GLU A 66 26.82 -2.04 -16.26
C GLU A 66 25.75 -3.11 -16.09
N ALA A 67 25.96 -4.29 -16.68
CA ALA A 67 25.08 -5.44 -16.42
C ALA A 67 25.29 -5.94 -14.98
N PRO A 68 24.26 -5.98 -14.12
CA PRO A 68 24.41 -6.43 -12.75
C PRO A 68 24.76 -7.92 -12.70
N LYS A 69 25.59 -8.34 -11.73
CA LYS A 69 26.06 -9.73 -11.60
C LYS A 69 24.94 -10.77 -11.46
N SER A 70 23.81 -10.40 -10.86
CA SER A 70 22.65 -11.29 -10.67
C SER A 70 21.38 -10.47 -10.77
N TRP A 71 20.58 -10.75 -11.77
CA TRP A 71 19.30 -10.10 -11.96
C TRP A 71 18.29 -11.06 -12.59
N SER A 72 17.01 -10.77 -12.38
CA SER A 72 15.91 -11.46 -13.05
C SER A 72 14.76 -10.48 -13.19
N MET A 73 14.01 -10.55 -14.28
CA MET A 73 12.84 -9.71 -14.49
C MET A 73 11.62 -10.61 -14.61
N TYR A 74 10.55 -10.24 -13.92
CA TYR A 74 9.29 -10.96 -13.94
C TYR A 74 8.15 -10.05 -14.34
N HIS A 75 7.15 -10.62 -14.99
CA HIS A 75 5.94 -9.95 -15.42
C HIS A 75 4.72 -10.67 -14.84
N ILE A 76 3.60 -9.96 -14.75
CA ILE A 76 2.29 -10.56 -14.48
C ILE A 76 1.35 -10.30 -15.64
N GLU A 77 0.16 -10.89 -15.56
CA GLU A 77 -0.93 -10.65 -16.51
C GLU A 77 -1.31 -9.16 -16.61
N LYS A 78 -1.07 -8.38 -15.53
CA LYS A 78 -1.28 -6.94 -15.54
C LYS A 78 -0.18 -6.24 -16.35
N LYS A 79 -0.56 -5.72 -17.52
CA LYS A 79 0.31 -4.92 -18.39
C LYS A 79 0.86 -3.67 -17.70
N GLY A 80 2.15 -3.42 -17.91
CA GLY A 80 2.88 -2.25 -17.40
C GLY A 80 3.46 -2.43 -15.99
N LEU A 81 3.34 -3.62 -15.40
CA LEU A 81 3.90 -3.91 -14.09
C LEU A 81 4.97 -5.00 -14.20
N LEU A 82 6.15 -4.69 -13.69
CA LEU A 82 7.33 -5.54 -13.75
C LEU A 82 7.92 -5.68 -12.36
N LEU A 83 8.35 -6.89 -12.01
CA LEU A 83 9.09 -7.16 -10.79
C LEU A 83 10.54 -7.46 -11.19
N VAL A 84 11.45 -6.56 -10.84
CA VAL A 84 12.87 -6.68 -11.15
C VAL A 84 13.60 -7.11 -9.90
N ARG A 85 14.19 -8.29 -9.93
CA ARG A 85 15.12 -8.76 -8.91
C ARG A 85 16.51 -8.26 -9.24
N LEU A 86 17.11 -7.51 -8.34
CA LEU A 86 18.49 -7.04 -8.40
C LEU A 86 19.23 -7.55 -7.17
N TRP A 87 20.15 -8.50 -7.37
CA TRP A 87 20.94 -9.12 -6.31
C TRP A 87 20.07 -9.74 -5.20
N LYS A 88 19.84 -9.02 -4.10
CA LYS A 88 19.02 -9.43 -2.94
C LYS A 88 17.75 -8.58 -2.76
N ARG A 89 17.51 -7.61 -3.64
CA ARG A 89 16.38 -6.67 -3.55
C ARG A 89 15.42 -6.94 -4.70
N TYR A 90 14.14 -6.72 -4.44
CA TYR A 90 13.10 -6.75 -5.46
C TYR A 90 12.59 -5.33 -5.65
N LEU A 91 12.43 -4.93 -6.90
CA LEU A 91 11.90 -3.64 -7.28
C LEU A 91 10.63 -3.88 -8.11
N LEU A 92 9.51 -3.36 -7.64
CA LEU A 92 8.29 -3.33 -8.41
C LEU A 92 8.27 -2.06 -9.24
N VAL A 93 8.39 -2.20 -10.55
CA VAL A 93 8.41 -1.11 -11.53
C VAL A 93 7.05 -1.04 -12.21
N ASN A 94 6.37 0.09 -12.03
CA ASN A 94 5.16 0.42 -12.73
C ASN A 94 5.49 1.42 -13.85
N VAL A 95 5.56 0.89 -15.07
CA VAL A 95 5.93 1.68 -16.26
C VAL A 95 4.83 2.67 -16.62
N LYS A 96 3.56 2.37 -16.29
CA LYS A 96 2.43 3.26 -16.60
C LYS A 96 2.38 4.50 -15.72
N ASP A 97 2.65 4.31 -14.44
CA ASP A 97 2.62 5.39 -13.45
C ASP A 97 4.01 6.00 -13.22
N GLU A 98 5.03 5.54 -13.95
CA GLU A 98 6.45 5.97 -13.84
C GLU A 98 6.99 5.90 -12.41
N GLN A 99 6.56 4.86 -11.68
CA GLN A 99 6.85 4.68 -10.27
C GLN A 99 7.56 3.35 -10.02
N THR A 100 8.50 3.37 -9.08
CA THR A 100 9.15 2.15 -8.60
C THR A 100 8.94 2.00 -7.10
N TYR A 101 8.78 0.77 -6.63
CA TYR A 101 8.62 0.46 -5.21
C TYR A 101 9.66 -0.58 -4.80
N GLU A 102 10.21 -0.44 -3.61
CA GLU A 102 11.12 -1.43 -3.05
C GLU A 102 10.33 -2.53 -2.33
N ILE A 103 10.47 -3.76 -2.80
CA ILE A 103 9.80 -4.92 -2.23
C ILE A 103 10.76 -5.66 -1.31
N ASP A 104 10.28 -6.00 -0.11
CA ASP A 104 11.02 -6.85 0.81
C ASP A 104 11.14 -8.27 0.23
N PRO A 105 12.37 -8.78 0.02
CA PRO A 105 12.57 -10.14 -0.47
C PRO A 105 11.92 -11.24 0.37
N GLN A 106 11.61 -10.99 1.65
CA GLN A 106 10.94 -11.97 2.53
C GLN A 106 9.46 -12.17 2.18
N THR A 107 8.81 -11.18 1.57
CA THR A 107 7.42 -11.28 1.12
C THR A 107 7.30 -12.07 -0.18
N VAL A 108 8.41 -12.18 -0.92
CA VAL A 108 8.48 -12.78 -2.24
C VAL A 108 8.76 -14.28 -2.14
N LYS A 109 7.86 -15.12 -2.65
CA LYS A 109 8.03 -16.57 -2.66
C LYS A 109 8.55 -17.04 -4.00
N LEU A 110 9.68 -17.73 -4.03
CA LEU A 110 10.20 -18.34 -5.25
C LEU A 110 9.41 -19.61 -5.58
N ALA A 111 8.92 -19.71 -6.81
CA ALA A 111 8.14 -20.84 -7.33
C ALA A 111 8.82 -21.40 -8.59
N GLY A 112 9.98 -22.03 -8.41
CA GLY A 112 10.83 -22.50 -9.51
C GLY A 112 11.44 -21.33 -10.29
N GLU A 113 11.11 -21.21 -11.57
CA GLU A 113 11.50 -20.08 -12.43
C GLU A 113 10.57 -18.87 -12.27
N ASN A 114 9.42 -19.07 -11.62
CA ASN A 114 8.43 -18.03 -11.36
C ASN A 114 8.52 -17.53 -9.93
N VAL A 115 7.79 -16.46 -9.66
CA VAL A 115 7.73 -15.82 -8.35
C VAL A 115 6.28 -15.64 -7.95
N GLU A 116 5.92 -16.00 -6.73
CA GLU A 116 4.62 -15.70 -6.14
C GLU A 116 4.76 -14.49 -5.21
N TRP A 117 4.10 -13.40 -5.56
CA TRP A 117 4.06 -12.20 -4.75
C TRP A 117 2.72 -11.48 -4.92
N ALA A 118 2.10 -11.05 -3.82
CA ALA A 118 0.79 -10.41 -3.88
C ALA A 118 0.94 -8.90 -4.08
N LEU A 119 0.16 -8.34 -5.00
CA LEU A 119 0.12 -6.89 -5.23
C LEU A 119 -0.37 -6.08 -4.03
N ALA A 120 -1.03 -6.73 -3.07
CA ALA A 120 -1.45 -6.11 -1.83
C ALA A 120 -0.33 -6.03 -0.78
N ASP A 121 0.76 -6.79 -0.94
CA ASP A 121 2.00 -6.61 -0.18
C ASP A 121 2.83 -5.42 -0.73
N LYS A 122 2.29 -4.67 -1.70
CA LYS A 122 2.92 -3.48 -2.26
C LYS A 122 3.12 -2.42 -1.18
N PRO A 123 4.34 -1.87 -1.02
CA PRO A 123 4.61 -0.74 -0.14
C PRO A 123 3.77 0.48 -0.52
N SER A 124 3.35 1.24 0.50
CA SER A 124 2.65 2.51 0.32
C SER A 124 3.57 3.63 -0.19
N GLU A 125 4.86 3.57 0.14
CA GLU A 125 5.84 4.58 -0.23
C GLU A 125 6.56 4.20 -1.54
N PRO A 126 6.36 4.97 -2.63
CA PRO A 126 7.15 4.79 -3.84
C PRO A 126 8.58 5.28 -3.61
N LEU A 127 9.54 4.62 -4.26
CA LEU A 127 10.89 5.14 -4.39
C LEU A 127 10.88 6.41 -5.24
N GLU A 128 11.70 7.38 -4.85
CA GLU A 128 11.98 8.54 -5.69
C GLU A 128 12.64 8.07 -6.99
N THR A 129 11.97 8.34 -8.12
CA THR A 129 12.44 8.00 -9.47
C THR A 129 12.64 9.24 -10.35
N PRO A 130 13.57 10.15 -10.01
CA PRO A 130 13.85 11.29 -10.86
C PRO A 130 14.43 10.86 -12.21
N ASP A 131 14.30 11.73 -13.21
CA ASP A 131 14.83 11.54 -14.57
C ASP A 131 14.28 10.30 -15.29
N TRP A 132 12.99 9.97 -15.07
CA TRP A 132 12.32 8.89 -15.78
C TRP A 132 12.33 9.15 -17.30
N LYS A 133 12.77 8.15 -18.06
CA LYS A 133 12.88 8.18 -19.52
C LYS A 133 12.44 6.86 -20.10
N THR A 134 11.44 6.90 -20.96
CA THR A 134 11.04 5.76 -21.80
C THR A 134 11.44 6.06 -23.24
N ARG A 135 12.13 5.11 -23.89
CA ARG A 135 12.58 5.22 -25.28
C ARG A 135 12.39 3.89 -25.98
N ASP A 136 11.83 3.93 -27.17
CA ASP A 136 11.86 2.80 -28.11
C ASP A 136 13.26 2.66 -28.72
N VAL A 137 13.86 1.47 -28.60
CA VAL A 137 15.18 1.13 -29.16
C VAL A 137 15.10 0.01 -30.20
N GLY A 138 13.95 -0.11 -30.89
CA GLY A 138 13.71 -1.03 -31.99
C GLY A 138 12.90 -2.25 -31.53
N PRO A 139 13.48 -3.45 -31.45
CA PRO A 139 12.76 -4.63 -30.93
C PRO A 139 12.62 -4.61 -29.40
N MET A 140 13.02 -3.53 -28.72
CA MET A 140 12.93 -3.39 -27.27
C MET A 140 12.50 -1.97 -26.87
N GLU A 141 11.80 -1.87 -25.75
CA GLU A 141 11.51 -0.63 -25.04
C GLU A 141 12.50 -0.45 -23.90
N GLN A 142 13.22 0.66 -23.89
CA GLN A 142 14.14 1.02 -22.83
C GLN A 142 13.48 1.97 -21.84
N VAL A 143 13.38 1.54 -20.59
CA VAL A 143 12.92 2.35 -19.46
C VAL A 143 14.13 2.63 -18.57
N SER A 144 14.45 3.90 -18.35
CA SER A 144 15.57 4.35 -17.52
C SER A 144 15.11 5.34 -16.48
N PHE A 145 15.59 5.18 -15.25
CA PHE A 145 15.31 6.10 -14.17
C PHE A 145 16.39 6.03 -13.09
N ARG A 146 16.49 7.09 -12.30
CA ARG A 146 17.40 7.15 -11.15
C ARG A 146 16.70 6.58 -9.91
N LEU A 147 17.40 5.77 -9.13
CA LEU A 147 16.88 5.13 -7.92
C LEU A 147 17.26 5.91 -6.67
N GLY A 148 16.26 6.56 -6.05
CA GLY A 148 16.39 7.20 -4.75
C GLY A 148 17.49 8.27 -4.69
N LYS A 149 17.86 8.61 -3.45
CA LYS A 149 18.87 9.64 -3.15
C LYS A 149 20.31 9.22 -3.47
N GLY A 150 20.56 7.91 -3.53
CA GLY A 150 21.88 7.35 -3.87
C GLY A 150 22.27 7.58 -5.32
N GLY A 151 21.30 7.85 -6.19
CA GLY A 151 21.52 8.33 -7.53
C GLY A 151 22.01 7.30 -8.54
N SER A 152 21.89 6.02 -8.21
CA SER A 152 22.15 4.95 -9.17
C SER A 152 21.11 4.97 -10.28
N ILE A 153 21.53 4.73 -11.51
CA ILE A 153 20.65 4.68 -12.68
C ILE A 153 20.30 3.23 -12.95
N LEU A 154 19.01 2.92 -13.00
CA LEU A 154 18.51 1.65 -13.48
C LEU A 154 18.00 1.82 -14.91
N GLN A 155 18.42 0.91 -15.79
CA GLN A 155 17.93 0.80 -17.17
C GLN A 155 17.39 -0.61 -17.37
N LEU A 156 16.17 -0.68 -17.89
CA LEU A 156 15.45 -1.89 -18.20
C LEU A 156 15.19 -1.87 -19.69
N GLN A 157 15.58 -2.92 -20.41
CA GLN A 157 15.20 -3.12 -21.80
C GLN A 157 14.23 -4.28 -21.86
N ILE A 158 13.01 -3.96 -22.28
CA ILE A 158 11.87 -4.86 -22.30
C ILE A 158 11.67 -5.28 -23.76
N PRO A 159 11.70 -6.57 -24.10
CA PRO A 159 11.48 -7.02 -25.46
C PRO A 159 10.07 -6.65 -25.93
N LEU A 160 9.95 -6.15 -27.15
CA LEU A 160 8.68 -5.81 -27.80
C LEU A 160 8.34 -6.84 -28.88
N LYS A 161 7.04 -7.07 -29.08
CA LYS A 161 6.46 -7.76 -30.23
C LYS A 161 6.45 -6.81 -31.44
N MET A 162 6.22 -7.34 -32.64
CA MET A 162 6.11 -6.54 -33.87
C MET A 162 5.01 -5.47 -33.84
N ASN A 163 4.05 -5.58 -32.92
CA ASN A 163 2.98 -4.60 -32.71
C ASN A 163 3.34 -3.48 -31.70
N GLY A 164 4.59 -3.43 -31.22
CA GLY A 164 5.06 -2.47 -30.22
C GLY A 164 4.62 -2.76 -28.79
N GLN A 165 3.93 -3.88 -28.52
CA GLN A 165 3.59 -4.29 -27.15
C GLN A 165 4.72 -5.14 -26.55
N PRO A 166 4.91 -5.12 -25.22
CA PRO A 166 5.87 -6.01 -24.59
C PRO A 166 5.63 -7.49 -24.92
N MET A 167 6.72 -8.26 -24.99
CA MET A 167 6.74 -9.70 -25.31
C MET A 167 6.28 -10.57 -24.12
N TYR A 168 5.23 -10.12 -23.44
CA TYR A 168 4.59 -10.81 -22.33
C TYR A 168 3.08 -10.54 -22.26
#